data_AF-A0A1I0F2Y0-F1
#
_entry.id   AF-A0A1I0F2Y0-F1
#
_cell.length_a   1.000
_cell.length_b   1.000
_cell.length_c   1.000
_cell.angle_alpha   90.00
_cell.angle_beta   90.00
_cell.angle_gamma   90.00
#
_symmetry.space_group_name_H-M   'P 1'
#
loop_
_entity.id
_entity.type
_entity.pdbx_description
1 polymer ?
#
loop_
_entity_poly.entity_id
_entity_poly.type
_entity_poly.pdbx_seq_one_letter_code
_entity_poly.pdbx_strand_id
1 'polypeptide(L)'
;MTRTRDTTVAAPPSTIRPVQAAAALSLVVLFWQFLSAGRIMVGEDATGGHGAGAIALHVTTGLLLAAAVLHGRRTRVWWPAALAAAVFVLTFAQAALGSSGSIAAHVPLALVLTVGTVWLAAWSSRTA
;
A
#
# COMPACT_ATOMS: atom_id res chain seq x y z
N MET A 1 -27.76 -1.35 47.75
CA MET A 1 -27.31 -0.81 46.44
C MET A 1 -26.15 -1.65 45.93
N THR A 2 -26.42 -2.64 45.09
CA THR A 2 -25.41 -3.50 44.45
C THR A 2 -24.93 -2.83 43.16
N ARG A 3 -23.69 -2.30 43.17
CA ARG A 3 -23.02 -1.75 41.99
C ARG A 3 -22.54 -2.92 41.12
N THR A 4 -23.29 -3.25 40.08
CA THR A 4 -22.81 -4.11 38.99
C THR A 4 -21.61 -3.43 38.33
N ARG A 5 -20.43 -4.06 38.39
CA ARG A 5 -19.29 -3.66 37.55
C ARG A 5 -19.64 -4.03 36.12
N ASP A 6 -19.81 -3.02 35.26
CA ASP A 6 -19.73 -3.22 33.83
C ASP A 6 -18.31 -3.72 33.52
N THR A 7 -18.18 -5.03 33.33
CA THR A 7 -17.02 -5.57 32.63
C THR A 7 -17.12 -5.07 31.19
N THR A 8 -16.37 -4.03 30.87
CA THR A 8 -16.13 -3.59 29.49
C THR A 8 -15.55 -4.77 28.73
N VAL A 9 -16.40 -5.48 27.99
CA VAL A 9 -15.96 -6.51 27.06
C VAL A 9 -15.10 -5.80 26.02
N ALA A 10 -13.80 -6.08 26.01
CA ALA A 10 -12.88 -5.51 25.04
C ALA A 10 -13.41 -5.81 23.63
N ALA A 11 -13.71 -4.75 22.87
CA ALA A 11 -14.15 -4.92 21.49
C ALA A 11 -13.07 -5.69 20.72
N PRO A 12 -13.44 -6.69 19.90
CA PRO A 12 -12.46 -7.48 19.17
C PRO A 12 -11.60 -6.56 18.29
N PRO A 13 -10.27 -6.77 18.24
CA PRO A 13 -9.37 -5.91 17.48
C PRO A 13 -9.75 -5.92 16.00
N SER A 14 -10.05 -4.74 15.47
CA SER A 14 -10.44 -4.53 14.08
C SER A 14 -9.29 -4.92 13.13
N THR A 15 -9.52 -5.93 12.30
CA THR A 15 -8.54 -6.38 11.30
C THR A 15 -8.42 -5.43 10.11
N ILE A 16 -9.29 -4.44 9.98
CA ILE A 16 -9.22 -3.46 8.88
C ILE A 16 -8.21 -2.34 9.16
N ARG A 17 -7.90 -2.04 10.44
CA ARG A 17 -6.96 -0.97 10.81
C ARG A 17 -5.54 -1.19 10.27
N PRO A 18 -4.94 -2.39 10.34
CA PRO A 18 -3.65 -2.64 9.71
C PRO A 18 -3.68 -2.45 8.19
N VAL A 19 -4.79 -2.79 7.53
CA VAL A 19 -4.97 -2.57 6.08
C VAL A 19 -4.97 -1.07 5.77
N GLN A 20 -5.75 -0.29 6.52
CA GLN A 20 -5.81 1.18 6.37
C GLN A 20 -4.43 1.82 6.56
N ALA A 21 -3.71 1.44 7.62
CA ALA A 21 -2.39 1.97 7.92
C ALA A 21 -1.36 1.64 6.83
N ALA A 22 -1.32 0.37 6.40
CA ALA A 22 -0.40 -0.06 5.34
C ALA A 22 -0.73 0.57 3.98
N ALA A 23 -2.02 0.74 3.67
CA ALA A 23 -2.46 1.41 2.44
C ALA A 23 -2.06 2.90 2.45
N ALA A 24 -2.32 3.61 3.55
CA ALA A 24 -1.92 5.00 3.71
C ALA A 24 -0.39 5.17 3.60
N LEU A 25 0.38 4.29 4.25
CA LEU A 25 1.83 4.31 4.15
C LEU A 25 2.32 4.04 2.72
N SER A 26 1.71 3.10 2.00
CA SER A 26 2.01 2.83 0.59
C SER A 26 1.73 4.05 -0.29
N LEU A 27 0.65 4.81 -0.03
CA LEU A 27 0.35 6.05 -0.75
C LEU A 27 1.36 7.16 -0.47
N VAL A 28 1.84 7.29 0.77
CA VAL A 28 2.93 8.22 1.11
C VAL A 28 4.21 7.87 0.36
N VAL A 29 4.54 6.59 0.26
CA VAL A 29 5.71 6.14 -0.52
C VAL A 29 5.50 6.38 -2.03
N LEU A 30 4.32 6.11 -2.57
CA LEU A 30 4.01 6.43 -3.97
C LEU A 30 4.13 7.93 -4.25
N PHE A 31 3.66 8.79 -3.34
CA PHE A 31 3.85 10.23 -3.44
C PHE A 31 5.34 10.59 -3.50
N TRP A 32 6.17 9.99 -2.63
CA TRP A 32 7.62 10.15 -2.67
C TRP A 32 8.23 9.68 -4.01
N GLN A 33 7.74 8.58 -4.58
CA GLN A 33 8.19 8.11 -5.90
C GLN A 33 7.89 9.11 -7.00
N PHE A 34 6.69 9.71 -7.02
CA PHE A 34 6.35 10.74 -8.01
C PHE A 34 7.16 12.02 -7.81
N LEU A 35 7.36 12.45 -6.57
CA LEU A 35 8.16 13.63 -6.26
C LEU A 35 9.61 13.45 -6.73
N SER A 36 10.24 12.34 -6.35
CA SER A 36 11.62 12.02 -6.75
C SER A 36 11.74 11.81 -8.27
N ALA A 37 10.77 11.17 -8.92
CA ALA A 37 10.74 11.05 -10.38
C ALA A 37 10.68 12.43 -11.05
N GLY A 38 9.83 13.34 -10.56
CA GLY A 38 9.77 14.72 -11.07
C GLY A 38 11.11 15.45 -10.98
N ARG A 39 11.84 15.29 -9.87
CA ARG A 39 13.19 15.84 -9.68
C ARG A 39 14.20 15.28 -10.69
N ILE A 40 14.16 13.96 -10.94
CA ILE A 40 15.01 13.33 -11.97
C ILE A 40 14.69 13.89 -13.36
N MET A 41 13.41 14.11 -13.68
CA MET A 41 12.99 14.63 -14.99
C MET A 41 13.46 16.06 -15.26
N VAL A 42 13.72 16.86 -14.21
CA VAL A 42 14.30 18.21 -14.34
C VAL A 42 15.83 18.22 -14.20
N GLY A 43 16.47 17.05 -14.17
CA GLY A 43 17.93 16.89 -14.17
C GLY A 43 18.58 16.92 -12.79
N GLU A 44 17.81 16.86 -11.69
CA GLU A 44 18.37 16.77 -10.35
C GLU A 44 18.81 15.35 -9.99
N ASP A 45 19.85 15.23 -9.16
CA ASP A 45 20.31 13.94 -8.64
C ASP A 45 19.39 13.43 -7.52
N ALA A 46 18.32 12.74 -7.91
CA ALA A 46 17.37 12.11 -7.00
C ALA A 46 17.23 10.59 -7.23
N THR A 47 18.09 9.99 -8.06
CA THR A 47 18.04 8.56 -8.41
C THR A 47 18.21 7.65 -7.19
N GLY A 48 19.13 8.00 -6.28
CA GLY A 48 19.31 7.25 -5.03
C GLY A 48 18.07 7.28 -4.13
N GLY A 49 17.46 8.46 -3.98
CA GLY A 49 16.24 8.63 -3.19
C GLY A 49 15.01 7.93 -3.81
N HIS A 50 14.93 7.91 -5.14
CA HIS A 50 13.91 7.17 -5.89
C HIS A 50 14.09 5.65 -5.76
N GLY A 51 15.33 5.17 -5.82
CA GLY A 51 15.65 3.76 -5.59
C GLY A 51 15.33 3.30 -4.17
N ALA A 52 15.67 4.10 -3.16
CA ALA A 52 15.30 3.82 -1.78
C ALA A 52 13.77 3.81 -1.58
N GLY A 53 13.06 4.72 -2.24
CA GLY A 53 11.60 4.74 -2.24
C GLY A 53 10.97 3.53 -2.92
N ALA A 54 11.59 2.98 -3.97
CA ALA A 54 11.16 1.72 -4.58
C ALA A 54 11.27 0.53 -3.60
N ILE A 55 12.36 0.45 -2.81
CA ILE A 55 12.50 -0.55 -1.75
C ILE A 55 11.41 -0.37 -0.69
N ALA A 56 11.19 0.85 -0.23
CA ALA A 56 10.10 1.15 0.71
C ALA A 56 8.73 0.77 0.14
N LEU A 57 8.52 0.91 -1.16
CA LEU A 57 7.26 0.55 -1.82
C LEU A 57 7.04 -0.96 -1.80
N HIS A 58 8.07 -1.77 -2.04
CA HIS A 58 7.99 -3.24 -1.88
C HIS A 58 7.60 -3.61 -0.46
N VAL A 59 8.27 -3.03 0.54
CA VAL A 59 8.01 -3.34 1.95
C VAL A 59 6.58 -2.97 2.35
N THR A 60 6.14 -1.76 2.03
CA THR A 60 4.83 -1.23 2.45
C THR A 60 3.67 -1.94 1.74
N THR A 61 3.80 -2.25 0.45
CA THR A 61 2.80 -3.05 -0.27
C THR A 61 2.81 -4.52 0.16
N GLY A 62 3.96 -5.06 0.57
CA GLY A 62 4.05 -6.38 1.21
C GLY A 62 3.32 -6.44 2.56
N LEU A 63 3.46 -5.40 3.39
CA LEU A 63 2.69 -5.25 4.63
C LEU A 63 1.19 -5.12 4.36
N LEU A 64 0.80 -4.37 3.32
CA LEU A 64 -0.59 -4.24 2.89
C LEU A 64 -1.17 -5.60 2.48
N LEU A 65 -0.43 -6.38 1.69
CA LEU A 65 -0.81 -7.74 1.33
C LEU A 65 -0.98 -8.63 2.57
N ALA A 66 -0.01 -8.63 3.48
CA ALA A 66 -0.08 -9.43 4.71
C ALA A 66 -1.31 -9.07 5.55
N ALA A 67 -1.58 -7.77 5.73
CA ALA A 67 -2.76 -7.28 6.43
C ALA A 67 -4.07 -7.70 5.73
N ALA A 68 -4.14 -7.59 4.40
CA ALA A 68 -5.30 -7.98 3.62
C ALA A 68 -5.56 -9.49 3.67
N VAL A 69 -4.52 -10.33 3.65
CA VAL A 69 -4.62 -11.78 3.85
C VAL A 69 -5.15 -12.11 5.23
N LEU A 70 -4.62 -11.48 6.29
CA LEU A 70 -5.10 -11.67 7.66
C LEU A 70 -6.57 -11.26 7.81
N HIS A 71 -6.96 -10.15 7.20
CA HIS A 71 -8.35 -9.71 7.15
C HIS A 71 -9.23 -10.73 6.43
N GLY A 72 -8.84 -11.17 5.23
CA GLY A 72 -9.58 -12.16 4.43
C GLY A 72 -9.69 -13.52 5.11
N ARG A 73 -8.69 -13.95 5.88
CA ARG A 73 -8.78 -15.17 6.71
C ARG A 73 -9.88 -15.07 7.77
N ARG A 74 -10.09 -13.89 8.37
CA ARG A 74 -11.14 -13.66 9.37
C ARG A 74 -12.52 -13.46 8.76
N THR A 75 -12.62 -12.71 7.66
CA THR A 75 -13.92 -12.30 7.08
C THR A 75 -14.39 -13.18 5.93
N ARG A 76 -13.51 -14.05 5.42
CA ARG A 76 -13.70 -14.85 4.18
C ARG A 76 -13.86 -14.00 2.92
N VAL A 77 -13.51 -12.70 2.98
CA VAL A 77 -13.50 -11.78 1.85
C VAL A 77 -12.08 -11.66 1.29
N TRP A 78 -11.83 -12.28 0.13
CA TRP A 78 -10.46 -12.45 -0.40
C TRP A 78 -10.07 -11.48 -1.51
N TRP A 79 -11.02 -10.79 -2.13
CA TRP A 79 -10.70 -9.87 -3.22
C TRP A 79 -9.70 -8.76 -2.83
N PRO A 80 -9.69 -8.19 -1.60
CA PRO A 80 -8.69 -7.18 -1.23
C PRO A 80 -7.29 -7.77 -1.16
N ALA A 81 -7.16 -9.02 -0.72
CA ALA A 81 -5.89 -9.73 -0.69
C ALA A 81 -5.39 -10.03 -2.12
N ALA A 82 -6.29 -10.41 -3.03
CA ALA A 82 -5.94 -10.62 -4.43
C ALA A 82 -5.46 -9.32 -5.11
N LEU A 83 -6.17 -8.21 -4.88
CA LEU A 83 -5.76 -6.90 -5.41
C LEU A 83 -4.43 -6.42 -4.78
N ALA A 84 -4.25 -6.59 -3.47
CA ALA A 84 -3.00 -6.26 -2.79
C ALA A 84 -1.83 -7.12 -3.30
N ALA A 85 -2.08 -8.39 -3.62
CA ALA A 85 -1.08 -9.27 -4.21
C ALA A 85 -0.67 -8.81 -5.61
N ALA A 86 -1.65 -8.43 -6.44
CA ALA A 86 -1.37 -7.85 -7.75
C ALA A 86 -0.53 -6.57 -7.63
N VAL A 87 -0.92 -5.64 -6.75
CA VAL A 87 -0.15 -4.41 -6.47
C VAL A 87 1.27 -4.76 -6.04
N PHE A 88 1.44 -5.64 -5.04
CA PHE A 88 2.76 -6.05 -4.54
C PHE A 88 3.64 -6.64 -5.64
N VAL A 89 3.14 -7.60 -6.42
CA VAL A 89 3.90 -8.22 -7.52
C VAL A 89 4.28 -7.18 -8.58
N LEU A 90 3.33 -6.30 -8.95
CA LEU A 90 3.58 -5.27 -9.95
C LEU A 90 4.65 -4.25 -9.50
N THR A 91 4.89 -4.06 -8.19
CA THR A 91 6.00 -3.22 -7.73
C THR A 91 7.35 -3.73 -8.22
N PHE A 92 7.56 -5.05 -8.30
CA PHE A 92 8.81 -5.64 -8.80
C PHE A 92 8.95 -5.46 -10.32
N ALA A 93 7.85 -5.59 -11.07
CA ALA A 93 7.84 -5.25 -12.48
C ALA A 93 8.16 -3.76 -12.70
N GLN A 94 7.65 -2.89 -11.83
CA GLN A 94 7.92 -1.46 -11.82
C GLN A 94 9.41 -1.16 -11.61
N ALA A 95 10.04 -1.81 -10.64
CA ALA A 95 11.47 -1.70 -10.36
C ALA A 95 12.31 -2.18 -11.56
N ALA A 96 12.00 -3.34 -12.15
CA ALA A 96 12.69 -3.85 -13.32
C ALA A 96 12.59 -2.89 -14.52
N LEU A 97 11.41 -2.35 -14.79
CA LEU A 97 11.21 -1.35 -15.85
C LEU A 97 11.99 -0.06 -15.56
N GLY A 98 12.04 0.38 -14.30
CA GLY A 98 12.80 1.55 -13.87
C GLY A 98 14.30 1.36 -14.12
N SER A 99 14.85 0.22 -13.72
CA SER A 99 16.26 -0.13 -13.95
C SER A 99 16.61 -0.26 -15.43
N SER A 100 15.66 -0.65 -16.29
CA SER A 100 15.87 -0.73 -17.74
C SER A 100 15.79 0.62 -18.46
N GLY A 101 15.38 1.70 -17.78
CA GLY A 101 15.17 3.01 -18.41
C GLY A 101 13.90 3.11 -19.26
N SER A 102 13.01 2.11 -19.21
CA SER A 102 11.78 2.05 -20.02
C SER A 102 10.67 2.94 -19.45
N ILE A 103 10.87 4.26 -19.49
CA ILE A 103 9.93 5.27 -18.92
C ILE A 103 8.51 5.13 -19.46
N ALA A 104 8.37 4.84 -20.77
CA ALA A 104 7.07 4.69 -21.43
C ALA A 104 6.19 3.58 -20.85
N ALA A 105 6.78 2.54 -20.25
CA ALA A 105 6.06 1.48 -19.55
C ALA A 105 6.05 1.69 -18.02
N HIS A 106 7.14 2.24 -17.49
CA HIS A 106 7.33 2.48 -16.06
C HIS A 106 6.28 3.46 -15.49
N VAL A 107 5.98 4.54 -16.21
CA VAL A 107 5.03 5.58 -15.76
C VAL A 107 3.57 5.07 -15.76
N PRO A 108 3.04 4.49 -16.85
CA PRO A 108 1.69 3.92 -16.82
C PRO A 108 1.52 2.85 -15.75
N LEU A 109 2.54 2.00 -15.53
CA LEU A 109 2.47 1.00 -14.47
C LEU A 109 2.44 1.62 -13.07
N ALA A 110 3.17 2.72 -12.84
CA ALA A 110 3.09 3.47 -11.58
C ALA A 110 1.67 4.01 -11.33
N LEU A 111 0.95 4.43 -12.37
CA LEU A 111 -0.45 4.86 -12.26
C LEU A 111 -1.37 3.68 -11.92
N VAL A 112 -1.17 2.51 -12.51
CA VAL A 112 -1.91 1.28 -12.17
C VAL A 112 -1.73 0.91 -10.69
N LEU A 113 -0.48 0.94 -10.20
CA LEU A 113 -0.18 0.72 -8.78
C LEU A 113 -0.88 1.74 -7.88
N THR A 114 -0.91 3.01 -8.30
CA THR A 114 -1.58 4.09 -7.57
C THR A 114 -3.08 3.84 -7.49
N VAL A 115 -3.74 3.53 -8.61
CA VAL A 115 -5.18 3.21 -8.64
C VAL A 115 -5.49 2.01 -7.76
N GLY A 116 -4.72 0.92 -7.85
CA GLY A 116 -4.92 -0.27 -7.01
C GLY A 116 -4.77 0.03 -5.51
N THR A 117 -3.77 0.82 -5.14
CA THR A 117 -3.51 1.20 -3.75
C THR A 117 -4.59 2.16 -3.23
N VAL A 118 -5.00 3.14 -4.03
CA VAL A 118 -6.10 4.07 -3.68
C VAL A 118 -7.41 3.32 -3.54
N TRP A 119 -7.70 2.34 -4.41
CA TRP A 119 -8.90 1.51 -4.27
C TRP A 119 -8.88 0.77 -2.94
N LEU A 120 -7.78 0.09 -2.59
CA LEU A 120 -7.64 -0.60 -1.31
C LEU A 120 -7.80 0.36 -0.12
N ALA A 121 -7.18 1.54 -0.18
CA ALA A 121 -7.32 2.58 0.84
C ALA A 121 -8.79 3.03 0.99
N ALA A 122 -9.41 3.47 -0.11
CA ALA A 122 -10.79 3.93 -0.14
C ALA A 122 -11.74 2.83 0.35
N TRP A 123 -11.56 1.59 -0.11
CA TRP A 123 -12.35 0.46 0.35
C TRP A 123 -12.25 0.25 1.85
N SER A 124 -11.03 0.22 2.38
CA SER A 124 -10.80 -0.03 3.80
C SER A 124 -11.36 1.07 4.70
N SER A 125 -11.60 2.28 4.15
CA SER A 125 -12.12 3.44 4.87
C SER A 125 -13.63 3.69 4.67
N ARG A 126 -14.34 2.87 3.87
CA ARG A 126 -15.76 3.09 3.55
C ARG A 126 -16.73 3.03 4.73
N THR A 127 -16.29 2.54 5.90
CA THR A 127 -17.11 2.35 7.10
C THR A 127 -16.26 2.39 8.38
N ALA A 128 -15.22 3.25 8.40
CA ALA A 128 -14.58 3.66 9.64
C ALA A 128 -15.48 4.65 10.41
#